data_AF-A0AAD5U3R6-F1
#
_entry.id   AF-A0AAD5U3R6-F1
#
_cell.length_a   1.000
_cell.length_b   1.000
_cell.length_c   1.000
_cell.angle_alpha   90.00
_cell.angle_beta   90.00
_cell.angle_gamma   90.00
#
_symmetry.space_group_name_H-M   'P 1'
#
loop_
_entity.id
_entity.type
_entity.pdbx_description
1 polymer ?
#
loop_
_entity_poly.entity_id
_entity_poly.type
_entity_poly.pdbx_seq_one_letter_code
_entity_poly.pdbx_strand_id
1 'polypeptide(L)'
;MEAFKKFEHKFEYRISGHSGDGADINFVAEGKYPKNEKEMFEVLHKMNQHAQFCLSGDNTLEATIQAIKNIKKEEADDYFVLVLSDANLAQYNISTKAISDALKSNSEVNSYMIFIGSIKDQADELVS
;
A
#
# COMPACT_ATOMS: atom_id res chain seq x y z
N MET A 1 0.47 8.11 -9.11
CA MET A 1 1.25 8.00 -10.36
C MET A 1 1.35 9.35 -11.04
N GLU A 2 0.25 9.92 -11.56
CA GLU A 2 0.27 11.24 -12.24
C GLU A 2 0.88 12.37 -11.41
N ALA A 3 0.60 12.43 -10.10
CA ALA A 3 1.14 13.47 -9.22
C ALA A 3 2.68 13.48 -9.12
N PHE A 4 3.35 12.37 -9.43
CA PHE A 4 4.82 12.26 -9.41
C PHE A 4 5.48 12.64 -10.74
N LYS A 5 4.68 12.85 -11.79
CA LYS A 5 5.18 13.16 -13.12
C LYS A 5 5.97 14.47 -13.09
N LYS A 6 7.19 14.46 -13.64
CA LYS A 6 8.19 15.57 -13.61
C LYS A 6 8.85 15.80 -12.24
N PHE A 7 8.49 15.05 -11.21
CA PHE A 7 9.09 15.12 -9.88
C PHE A 7 9.95 13.89 -9.54
N GLU A 8 10.28 13.06 -10.54
CA GLU A 8 11.06 11.83 -10.38
C GLU A 8 12.51 12.09 -9.92
N HIS A 9 12.99 13.33 -10.06
CA HIS A 9 14.28 13.78 -9.51
C HIS A 9 14.23 14.09 -8.00
N LYS A 10 13.03 14.14 -7.41
CA LYS A 10 12.82 14.41 -5.98
C LYS A 10 12.27 13.21 -5.22
N PHE A 11 11.52 12.35 -5.88
CA PHE A 11 10.84 11.23 -5.25
C PHE A 11 11.19 9.93 -5.95
N GLU A 12 11.62 8.98 -5.15
CA GLU A 12 11.55 7.57 -5.51
C GLU A 12 10.28 6.98 -4.92
N TYR A 13 9.58 6.15 -5.68
CA TYR A 13 8.34 5.53 -5.22
C TYR A 13 8.15 4.13 -5.77
N ARG A 14 7.37 3.36 -5.05
CA ARG A 14 6.94 2.02 -5.44
C ARG A 14 5.44 1.90 -5.22
N ILE A 15 4.78 1.09 -6.04
CA ILE A 15 3.40 0.68 -5.80
C ILE A 15 3.38 -0.84 -5.74
N SER A 16 3.05 -1.37 -4.57
CA SER A 16 2.74 -2.78 -4.38
C SER A 16 1.36 -2.95 -3.76
N GLY A 17 0.82 -4.15 -3.87
CA GLY A 17 -0.39 -4.55 -3.17
C GLY A 17 -0.28 -5.97 -2.64
N HIS A 18 -1.36 -6.44 -2.03
CA HIS A 18 -1.45 -7.77 -1.45
C HIS A 18 -2.75 -8.46 -1.84
N SER A 19 -2.77 -9.77 -1.70
CA SER A 19 -3.95 -10.63 -1.86
C SER A 19 -3.68 -11.98 -1.18
N GLY A 20 -4.54 -12.98 -1.39
CA GLY A 20 -4.23 -14.34 -0.96
C GLY A 20 -2.99 -14.94 -1.63
N ASP A 21 -2.51 -14.39 -2.75
CA ASP A 21 -1.31 -14.87 -3.43
C ASP A 21 -0.01 -14.43 -2.74
N GLY A 22 -0.06 -13.37 -1.94
CA GLY A 22 1.11 -12.86 -1.22
C GLY A 22 0.97 -11.42 -0.73
N ALA A 23 2.00 -10.99 -0.01
CA ALA A 23 2.04 -9.69 0.69
C ALA A 23 2.68 -8.55 -0.12
N ASP A 24 3.38 -8.83 -1.23
CA ASP A 24 4.17 -7.82 -1.94
C ASP A 24 4.12 -7.99 -3.47
N ILE A 25 2.90 -7.94 -4.03
CA ILE A 25 2.70 -7.94 -5.48
C ILE A 25 3.14 -6.60 -6.04
N ASN A 26 4.23 -6.61 -6.81
CA ASN A 26 4.80 -5.40 -7.38
C ASN A 26 4.04 -4.91 -8.62
N PHE A 27 3.50 -3.69 -8.58
CA PHE A 27 2.82 -3.04 -9.70
C PHE A 27 3.69 -2.00 -10.39
N VAL A 28 4.42 -1.19 -9.61
CA VAL A 28 5.38 -0.21 -10.09
C VAL A 28 6.64 -0.33 -9.24
N ALA A 29 7.78 -0.62 -9.86
CA ALA A 29 9.06 -0.67 -9.16
C ALA A 29 9.76 0.69 -9.19
N GLU A 30 10.66 0.89 -8.24
CA GLU A 30 11.59 2.02 -8.17
C GLU A 30 12.35 2.15 -9.51
N GLY A 31 12.47 3.38 -10.01
CA GLY A 31 13.09 3.70 -11.30
C GLY A 31 12.33 3.21 -12.55
N LYS A 32 11.25 2.42 -12.41
CA LYS A 32 10.45 1.86 -13.51
C LYS A 32 9.06 2.50 -13.56
N TYR A 33 9.03 3.82 -13.57
CA TYR A 33 7.81 4.61 -13.51
C TYR A 33 7.10 4.69 -14.87
N PRO A 34 5.77 4.57 -14.93
CA PRO A 34 5.02 4.73 -16.16
C PRO A 34 5.12 6.18 -16.66
N LYS A 35 5.48 6.36 -17.93
CA LYS A 35 5.82 7.67 -18.53
C LYS A 35 4.66 8.32 -19.28
N ASN A 36 3.66 7.53 -19.66
CA ASN A 36 2.53 7.96 -20.48
C ASN A 36 1.25 7.24 -20.05
N GLU A 37 0.12 7.74 -20.56
CA GLU A 37 -1.23 7.23 -20.22
C GLU A 37 -1.38 5.74 -20.52
N LYS A 38 -0.77 5.25 -21.60
CA LYS A 38 -0.80 3.83 -21.95
C LYS A 38 -0.11 2.98 -20.88
N GLU A 39 1.09 3.34 -20.45
CA GLU A 39 1.82 2.61 -19.40
C GLU A 39 1.09 2.68 -18.06
N MET A 40 0.49 3.83 -17.71
CA MET A 40 -0.33 3.93 -16.49
C MET A 40 -1.58 3.05 -16.58
N PHE A 41 -2.23 3.01 -17.74
CA PHE A 41 -3.36 2.12 -17.98
C PHE A 41 -2.94 0.64 -17.84
N GLU A 42 -1.76 0.26 -18.33
CA GLU A 42 -1.24 -1.10 -18.17
C GLU A 42 -1.03 -1.47 -16.69
N VAL A 43 -0.54 -0.53 -15.87
CA VAL A 43 -0.42 -0.73 -14.40
C VAL A 43 -1.81 -0.94 -13.79
N LEU A 44 -2.76 -0.06 -14.08
CA LEU A 44 -4.13 -0.16 -13.55
C LEU A 44 -4.82 -1.44 -14.01
N HIS A 45 -4.63 -1.83 -15.27
CA HIS A 45 -5.14 -3.07 -15.81
C HIS A 45 -4.53 -4.27 -15.06
N LYS A 46 -3.21 -4.28 -14.82
CA LYS A 46 -2.55 -5.33 -14.02
C LYS A 46 -3.12 -5.41 -12.60
N MET A 47 -3.33 -4.28 -11.93
CA MET A 47 -3.96 -4.23 -10.60
C MET A 47 -5.37 -4.83 -10.62
N ASN A 48 -6.19 -4.45 -11.60
CA ASN A 48 -7.54 -4.98 -11.77
C ASN A 48 -7.55 -6.48 -12.07
N GLN A 49 -6.70 -6.95 -12.99
CA GLN A 49 -6.58 -8.38 -13.29
C GLN A 49 -6.14 -9.16 -12.04
N HIS A 50 -5.20 -8.63 -11.27
CA HIS A 50 -4.75 -9.29 -10.04
C HIS A 50 -5.90 -9.46 -9.05
N ALA A 51 -6.67 -8.40 -8.78
CA ALA A 51 -7.81 -8.46 -7.87
C ALA A 51 -8.92 -9.42 -8.35
N GLN A 52 -9.04 -9.67 -9.66
CA GLN A 52 -10.04 -10.60 -10.21
C GLN A 52 -9.65 -12.08 -10.09
N PHE A 53 -8.35 -12.39 -10.13
CA PHE A 53 -7.86 -13.77 -10.25
C PHE A 53 -7.02 -14.26 -9.07
N CYS A 54 -6.72 -13.41 -8.09
CA CYS A 54 -5.96 -13.81 -6.92
C CYS A 54 -6.71 -14.81 -6.05
N LEU A 55 -5.97 -15.62 -5.29
CA LEU A 55 -6.55 -16.46 -4.25
C LEU A 55 -7.24 -15.60 -3.17
N SER A 56 -8.27 -16.17 -2.56
CA SER A 56 -8.89 -15.59 -1.37
C SER A 56 -7.91 -15.59 -0.21
N GLY A 57 -7.81 -14.47 0.50
CA GLY A 57 -6.96 -14.31 1.67
C GLY A 57 -6.62 -12.85 1.88
N ASP A 58 -6.08 -12.56 3.05
CA ASP A 58 -5.63 -11.22 3.39
C ASP A 58 -4.21 -11.27 3.95
N ASN A 59 -3.39 -10.31 3.49
CA ASN A 59 -2.01 -10.16 3.88
C ASN A 59 -1.72 -8.70 4.27
N THR A 60 -2.72 -7.90 4.66
CA THR A 60 -2.57 -6.46 4.92
C THR A 60 -1.46 -6.17 5.93
N LEU A 61 -1.39 -6.91 7.03
CA LEU A 61 -0.38 -6.69 8.07
C LEU A 61 1.03 -6.97 7.55
N GLU A 62 1.23 -8.12 6.92
CA GLU A 62 2.53 -8.51 6.37
C GLU A 62 2.93 -7.55 5.24
N ALA A 63 2.00 -7.16 4.38
CA ALA A 63 2.22 -6.21 3.29
C ALA A 63 2.66 -4.84 3.83
N THR A 64 2.01 -4.36 4.89
CA THR A 64 2.38 -3.11 5.55
C THR A 64 3.80 -3.18 6.12
N ILE A 65 4.11 -4.25 6.85
CA ILE A 65 5.45 -4.46 7.42
C ILE A 65 6.51 -4.58 6.32
N GLN A 66 6.21 -5.28 5.23
CA GLN A 66 7.13 -5.42 4.10
C GLN A 66 7.33 -4.10 3.36
N ALA A 67 6.30 -3.28 3.17
CA ALA A 67 6.43 -1.94 2.60
C ALA A 67 7.36 -1.06 3.43
N ILE A 68 7.19 -1.05 4.76
CA ILE A 68 8.04 -0.29 5.70
C ILE A 68 9.49 -0.80 5.68
N LYS A 69 9.70 -2.12 5.61
CA LYS A 69 11.05 -2.69 5.49
C LYS A 69 11.68 -2.35 4.13
N ASN A 70 10.90 -2.40 3.05
CA ASN A 70 11.38 -2.19 1.70
C ASN A 70 11.77 -0.74 1.44
N ILE A 71 10.99 0.24 1.93
CA ILE A 71 11.29 1.67 1.70
C ILE A 71 12.62 2.09 2.33
N LYS A 72 13.08 1.40 3.39
CA LYS A 72 14.36 1.66 4.06
C LYS A 72 15.57 0.99 3.42
N LYS A 73 15.39 0.23 2.32
CA LYS A 73 16.53 -0.41 1.63
C LYS A 73 17.42 0.59 0.93
N GLU A 74 16.86 1.72 0.51
CA GLU A 74 17.56 2.83 -0.13
C GLU A 74 17.66 4.01 0.85
N GLU A 75 18.72 4.82 0.71
CA GLU A 75 18.94 6.00 1.55
C GLU A 75 18.13 7.19 1.04
N ALA A 76 17.41 7.87 1.93
CA ALA A 76 16.60 9.04 1.61
C ALA A 76 16.49 9.96 2.84
N ASP A 77 16.16 11.23 2.61
CA ASP A 77 15.96 12.22 3.68
C ASP A 77 14.73 11.89 4.54
N ASP A 78 13.65 11.44 3.90
CA ASP A 78 12.39 11.09 4.54
C ASP A 78 11.77 9.83 3.92
N TYR A 79 11.07 9.05 4.74
CA TYR A 79 10.41 7.82 4.32
C TYR A 79 8.91 7.89 4.59
N PHE A 80 8.12 7.48 3.60
CA PHE A 80 6.66 7.45 3.69
C PHE A 80 6.09 6.14 3.18
N VAL A 81 5.12 5.60 3.91
CA VAL A 81 4.29 4.46 3.47
C VAL A 81 2.83 4.85 3.58
N LEU A 82 2.09 4.72 2.48
CA LEU A 82 0.65 4.94 2.43
C LEU A 82 -0.04 3.63 2.09
N VAL A 83 -0.81 3.10 3.03
CA VAL A 83 -1.62 1.89 2.82
C VAL A 83 -3.03 2.31 2.45
N LEU A 84 -3.53 1.86 1.30
CA LEU A 84 -4.92 2.06 0.90
C LEU A 84 -5.69 0.77 1.17
N SER A 85 -6.76 0.85 1.94
CA SER A 85 -7.58 -0.31 2.32
C SER A 85 -9.04 0.00 2.08
N ASP A 86 -9.83 -0.98 1.62
CA ASP A 86 -11.30 -0.90 1.55
C ASP A 86 -11.97 -0.93 2.94
N ALA A 87 -11.14 -1.00 3.98
CA ALA A 87 -11.49 -1.02 5.39
C ALA A 87 -12.14 -2.32 5.87
N ASN A 88 -12.23 -3.36 5.03
CA ASN A 88 -12.90 -4.62 5.36
C ASN A 88 -12.07 -5.58 6.26
N LEU A 89 -11.36 -5.03 7.25
CA LEU A 89 -10.37 -5.71 8.09
C LEU A 89 -10.99 -6.69 9.10
N ALA A 90 -12.19 -6.37 9.58
CA ALA A 90 -12.92 -7.21 10.54
C ALA A 90 -13.23 -8.60 9.96
N GLN A 91 -13.47 -8.69 8.64
CA GLN A 91 -13.71 -9.96 7.96
C GLN A 91 -12.50 -10.91 8.03
N TYR A 92 -11.30 -10.37 8.22
CA TYR A 92 -10.05 -11.12 8.28
C TYR A 92 -9.47 -11.21 9.70
N ASN A 93 -10.26 -10.87 10.73
CA ASN A 93 -9.84 -10.85 12.14
C ASN A 93 -8.61 -9.96 12.40
N ILE A 94 -8.44 -8.89 11.63
CA ILE A 94 -7.34 -7.93 11.82
C ILE A 94 -7.79 -6.88 12.83
N SER A 95 -7.14 -6.86 13.99
CA SER A 95 -7.44 -5.86 15.03
C SER A 95 -6.81 -4.49 14.71
N THR A 96 -7.44 -3.43 15.20
CA THR A 96 -6.91 -2.05 15.14
C THR A 96 -5.52 -1.93 15.77
N LYS A 97 -5.28 -2.65 16.88
CA LYS A 97 -3.97 -2.72 17.52
C LYS A 97 -2.90 -3.31 16.59
N ALA A 98 -3.21 -4.43 15.92
CA ALA A 98 -2.27 -5.06 15.00
C ALA A 98 -1.89 -4.12 13.83
N ILE A 99 -2.85 -3.34 13.34
CA ILE A 99 -2.59 -2.32 12.31
C ILE A 99 -1.69 -1.21 12.85
N SER A 100 -1.99 -0.71 14.05
CA SER A 100 -1.17 0.34 14.70
C SER A 100 0.27 -0.13 14.89
N ASP A 101 0.45 -1.37 15.37
CA ASP A 101 1.76 -1.99 15.58
C ASP A 101 2.50 -2.18 14.24
N ALA A 102 1.80 -2.61 13.18
CA ALA A 102 2.38 -2.75 11.84
C ALA A 102 2.85 -1.40 11.26
N LEU A 103 2.01 -0.37 11.33
CA LEU A 103 2.34 0.99 10.85
C LEU A 103 3.52 1.60 11.62
N LYS A 104 3.66 1.28 12.91
CA LYS A 104 4.73 1.77 13.79
C LYS A 104 5.92 0.81 13.87
N SER A 105 6.00 -0.19 12.99
CA SER A 105 7.08 -1.19 13.01
C SER A 105 8.48 -0.61 12.79
N ASN A 106 8.58 0.60 12.22
CA ASN A 106 9.81 1.39 12.18
C ASN A 106 9.49 2.88 12.44
N SER A 107 10.11 3.47 13.47
CA SER A 107 9.90 4.86 13.85
C SER A 107 10.49 5.90 12.89
N GLU A 108 11.40 5.48 12.00
CA GLU A 108 11.98 6.35 10.95
C GLU A 108 11.06 6.48 9.73
N VAL A 109 9.98 5.70 9.65
CA VAL A 109 9.06 5.69 8.50
C VAL A 109 7.73 6.29 8.88
N ASN A 110 7.32 7.33 8.15
CA ASN A 110 6.01 7.95 8.29
C ASN A 110 4.95 7.10 7.59
N SER A 111 4.29 6.24 8.37
CA SER A 111 3.31 5.29 7.84
C SER A 111 1.88 5.70 8.15
N TYR A 112 1.02 5.69 7.13
CA TYR A 112 -0.40 6.02 7.27
C TYR A 112 -1.25 5.00 6.54
N MET A 113 -2.47 4.79 7.04
CA MET A 113 -3.49 3.97 6.38
C MET A 113 -4.70 4.85 6.05
N ILE A 114 -5.17 4.77 4.81
CA ILE A 114 -6.32 5.48 4.29
C ILE A 114 -7.39 4.45 3.95
N PHE A 115 -8.53 4.58 4.61
CA PHE A 115 -9.69 3.74 4.40
C PHE A 115 -10.57 4.31 3.30
N ILE A 116 -10.90 3.47 2.30
CA ILE A 116 -11.71 3.79 1.13
C ILE A 116 -12.94 2.89 1.15
N GLY A 117 -13.97 3.33 1.86
CA GLY A 117 -15.23 2.61 1.99
C GLY A 117 -16.37 3.54 2.38
N SER A 118 -17.61 3.06 2.39
CA SER A 118 -18.74 3.85 2.89
C SER A 118 -18.61 4.01 4.42
N ILE A 119 -18.47 5.25 4.86
CA ILE A 119 -18.14 5.78 6.21
C ILE A 119 -18.96 5.21 7.39
N LYS A 120 -19.99 4.39 7.17
CA LYS A 120 -21.04 4.20 8.18
C LYS A 120 -20.68 3.31 9.38
N ASP A 121 -19.68 2.42 9.29
CA ASP A 121 -19.47 1.42 10.35
C ASP A 121 -18.06 1.37 10.97
N GLN A 122 -17.05 2.08 10.43
CA GLN A 122 -15.64 1.82 10.82
C GLN A 122 -14.85 3.04 11.31
N ALA A 123 -15.36 4.25 11.10
CA ALA A 123 -14.68 5.46 11.59
C ALA A 123 -14.71 5.57 13.12
N ASP A 124 -15.72 4.97 13.77
CA ASP A 124 -15.93 5.10 15.21
C ASP A 124 -15.02 4.18 16.06
N GLU A 125 -14.48 3.08 15.51
CA GLU A 125 -13.65 2.11 16.26
C GLU A 125 -12.14 2.43 16.28
N LEU A 126 -11.65 3.28 15.37
CA LEU A 126 -10.22 3.61 15.25
C LEU A 126 -9.78 4.76 16.16
N VAL A 127 -10.74 5.52 16.69
CA VAL A 127 -10.49 6.68 17.56
C VAL A 127 -10.73 6.33 19.05
N SER A 128 -11.29 5.15 19.34
CA SER A 128 -11.49 4.61 20.70
C SER A 128 -10.33 3.76 21.18
#